data_AF-A0A0K2RNX8-F1
#
_entry.id   AF-A0A0K2RNX8-F1
#
_cell.length_a   1.000
_cell.length_b   1.000
_cell.length_c   1.000
_cell.angle_alpha   90.00
_cell.angle_beta   90.00
_cell.angle_gamma   90.00
#
_symmetry.space_group_name_H-M   'P 1'
#
loop_
_entity.id
_entity.type
_entity.pdbx_description
1 polymer ?
#
loop_
_entity_poly.entity_id
_entity_poly.type
_entity_poly.pdbx_seq_one_letter_code
_entity_poly.pdbx_strand_id
1 'polypeptide(L)'
;MTLLYILVSLALTGMVSYTQLAEAKNPTLTTAFEAVGNTDAAKVIAFGSLIGLTTVIMVLLMGLARVVLAMSRDGLLPRALSKTSAKRSTPVRLQIICGAAVAIVAGLTNVDLLEEMINIGTLSAFVMVSLGILVLRKKRPDLKPAFRVPFGKVLPVVSAVLCVYLMTNLAVETWIFFAIWLAIGLAIYFAYGQRQSRLNEKFASAKAAVAGNATMSDKAAASDKSGDDEDSLSKV
;
A
#
# COMPACT_ATOMS: atom_id res chain seq x y z
N MET A 1 -10.42 1.01 15.74
CA MET A 1 -8.97 1.28 15.95
C MET A 1 -8.74 2.72 16.34
N THR A 2 -9.09 3.71 15.50
CA THR A 2 -8.89 5.15 15.81
C THR A 2 -9.39 5.58 17.20
N LEU A 3 -10.63 5.23 17.56
CA LEU A 3 -11.17 5.49 18.91
C LEU A 3 -10.33 4.90 20.04
N LEU A 4 -9.88 3.66 19.87
CA LEU A 4 -9.07 2.97 20.87
C LEU A 4 -7.70 3.66 21.01
N TYR A 5 -7.08 4.09 19.91
CA TYR A 5 -5.83 4.86 19.95
C TYR A 5 -6.01 6.17 20.72
N ILE A 6 -7.07 6.93 20.44
CA ILE A 6 -7.36 8.20 21.13
C ILE A 6 -7.54 7.97 22.63
N LEU A 7 -8.32 6.95 23.01
CA LEU A 7 -8.55 6.61 24.42
C LEU A 7 -7.28 6.18 25.13
N VAL A 8 -6.45 5.35 24.48
CA VAL A 8 -5.18 4.89 25.04
C VAL A 8 -4.19 6.05 25.20
N SER A 9 -4.06 6.91 24.19
CA SER A 9 -3.21 8.10 24.28
C SER A 9 -3.67 9.00 25.43
N LEU A 10 -4.97 9.31 25.52
CA LEU A 10 -5.52 10.13 26.60
C LEU A 10 -5.25 9.52 27.98
N ALA A 11 -5.46 8.21 28.14
CA ALA A 11 -5.18 7.50 29.39
C ALA A 11 -3.69 7.57 29.76
N LEU A 12 -2.77 7.37 28.80
CA LEU A 12 -1.33 7.43 29.06
C LEU A 12 -0.88 8.82 29.50
N THR A 13 -1.23 9.86 28.75
CA THR A 13 -0.90 11.25 29.14
C THR A 13 -1.56 11.67 30.45
N GLY A 14 -2.68 11.05 30.83
CA GLY A 14 -3.31 11.25 32.14
C GLY A 14 -2.62 10.52 33.29
N MET A 15 -1.93 9.41 33.02
CA MET A 15 -1.28 8.58 34.03
C MET A 15 0.19 8.95 34.28
N VAL A 16 0.93 9.38 33.25
CA VAL A 16 2.36 9.70 33.37
C VAL A 16 2.67 10.97 32.58
N SER A 17 3.44 11.88 33.19
CA SER A 17 3.85 13.14 32.54
C SER A 17 4.64 12.85 31.26
N TYR A 18 4.33 13.57 30.17
CA TYR A 18 4.96 13.43 28.86
C TYR A 18 6.50 13.57 28.90
N THR A 19 7.03 14.25 29.93
CA THR A 19 8.46 14.41 30.15
C THR A 19 9.17 13.14 30.65
N GLN A 20 8.48 12.29 31.42
CA GLN A 20 9.02 11.01 31.89
C GLN A 20 8.88 9.90 30.83
N LEU A 21 7.84 9.97 30.00
CA LEU A 21 7.69 9.07 28.84
C LEU A 21 8.71 9.37 27.74
N ALA A 22 9.08 10.64 27.55
CA ALA A 22 10.07 11.06 26.56
C ALA A 22 11.53 10.66 26.94
N GLU A 23 11.81 10.44 28.22
CA GLU A 23 13.11 9.97 28.71
C GLU A 23 13.29 8.45 28.58
N ALA A 24 12.20 7.69 28.49
CA ALA A 24 12.24 6.26 28.26
C ALA A 24 12.67 5.97 26.81
N LYS A 25 13.78 5.25 26.64
CA LYS A 25 14.37 4.89 25.33
C LYS A 25 13.41 4.12 24.40
N ASN A 26 12.33 3.53 24.96
CA ASN A 26 11.21 2.90 24.24
C ASN A 26 9.92 3.03 25.08
N PRO A 27 9.11 4.09 24.90
CA PRO A 27 7.90 4.27 25.69
C PRO A 27 6.82 3.26 25.26
N THR A 28 6.70 2.17 26.01
CA THR A 28 5.63 1.18 25.81
C THR A 28 4.56 1.31 26.89
N LEU A 29 3.34 0.84 26.59
CA LEU A 29 2.24 0.80 27.55
C LEU A 29 2.67 0.15 28.88
N THR A 30 3.49 -0.90 28.81
CA THR A 30 3.95 -1.62 30.00
C THR A 30 4.89 -0.77 30.86
N THR A 31 5.82 -0.02 30.25
CA THR A 31 6.70 0.91 30.99
C THR A 31 5.92 2.03 31.68
N ALA A 32 4.82 2.51 31.08
CA ALA A 32 3.95 3.51 31.70
C ALA A 32 3.16 2.95 32.89
N PHE A 33 2.64 1.72 32.80
CA PHE A 33 1.93 1.07 33.92
C PHE A 33 2.87 0.61 35.05
N GLU A 34 4.11 0.25 34.72
CA GLU A 34 5.17 -0.04 35.71
C GLU A 34 5.60 1.22 36.46
N ALA A 35 5.71 2.37 35.78
CA ALA A 35 6.02 3.66 36.40
C ALA A 35 4.95 4.15 37.40
N VAL A 36 3.68 3.74 37.21
CA VAL A 36 2.55 4.05 38.11
C VAL A 36 2.44 3.04 39.27
N GLY A 37 3.29 1.99 39.29
CA GLY A 37 3.38 1.03 40.39
C GLY A 37 2.43 -0.17 40.31
N ASN A 38 1.66 -0.34 39.22
CA ASN A 38 0.76 -1.49 39.04
C ASN A 38 1.34 -2.55 38.10
N THR A 39 2.28 -3.34 38.66
CA THR A 39 3.02 -4.36 37.91
C THR A 39 2.17 -5.54 37.45
N ASP A 40 1.04 -5.82 38.09
CA ASP A 40 0.14 -6.92 37.69
C ASP A 40 -0.66 -6.56 36.43
N ALA A 41 -1.13 -5.31 36.32
CA ALA A 41 -1.73 -4.80 35.09
C ALA A 41 -0.71 -4.78 33.94
N ALA A 42 0.54 -4.37 34.22
CA ALA A 42 1.61 -4.34 33.22
C ALA A 42 1.91 -5.74 32.65
N LYS A 43 1.96 -6.79 33.49
CA LYS A 43 2.18 -8.18 33.05
C LYS A 43 1.09 -8.68 32.12
N VAL A 44 -0.19 -8.39 32.43
CA VAL A 44 -1.32 -8.80 31.58
C VAL A 44 -1.25 -8.11 30.22
N ILE A 45 -0.93 -6.81 30.20
CA ILE A 45 -0.77 -6.03 28.96
C ILE A 45 0.44 -6.54 28.16
N ALA A 46 1.56 -6.83 28.82
CA ALA A 46 2.76 -7.38 28.18
C ALA A 46 2.44 -8.71 27.47
N PHE A 47 1.77 -9.63 28.18
CA PHE A 47 1.36 -10.92 27.63
C PHE A 47 0.39 -10.76 26.44
N GLY A 48 -0.60 -9.88 26.56
CA GLY A 48 -1.52 -9.56 25.47
C GLY A 48 -0.82 -8.96 24.25
N SER A 49 0.14 -8.05 24.47
CA SER A 49 0.93 -7.42 23.41
C SER A 49 1.79 -8.43 22.66
N LEU A 50 2.39 -9.41 23.36
CA LEU A 50 3.21 -10.46 22.74
C LEU A 50 2.38 -11.34 21.79
N ILE A 51 1.20 -11.77 22.22
CA ILE A 51 0.29 -12.57 21.39
C ILE A 51 -0.22 -11.74 20.21
N GLY A 52 -0.57 -10.47 20.45
CA GLY A 52 -1.04 -9.54 19.43
C GLY A 52 0.02 -9.30 18.34
N LEU A 53 1.24 -8.94 18.74
CA LEU A 53 2.36 -8.69 17.82
C LEU A 53 2.72 -9.96 17.03
N THR A 54 2.73 -11.12 17.67
CA THR A 54 2.96 -12.40 16.98
C THR A 54 1.92 -12.63 15.88
N THR A 55 0.65 -12.35 16.17
CA THR A 55 -0.44 -12.48 15.20
C THR A 55 -0.27 -11.50 14.03
N VAL A 56 0.08 -10.24 14.31
CA VAL A 56 0.33 -9.22 13.27
C VAL A 56 1.48 -9.64 12.36
N ILE A 57 2.61 -10.08 12.92
CA ILE A 57 3.77 -10.54 12.15
C ILE A 57 3.39 -11.72 11.26
N MET A 58 2.65 -12.70 11.78
CA MET A 58 2.17 -13.84 10.99
C MET A 58 1.32 -13.39 9.80
N VAL A 59 0.36 -12.48 10.01
CA VAL A 59 -0.50 -11.94 8.95
C VAL A 59 0.30 -11.18 7.90
N LEU A 60 1.28 -10.37 8.31
CA LEU A 60 2.15 -9.60 7.40
C LEU A 60 3.02 -10.52 6.55
N LEU A 61 3.66 -11.54 7.13
CA LEU A 61 4.47 -12.51 6.39
C LEU A 61 3.63 -13.30 5.37
N MET A 62 2.40 -13.67 5.73
CA MET A 62 1.47 -14.30 4.80
C MET A 62 1.06 -13.36 3.66
N GLY A 63 0.84 -12.07 3.95
CA GLY A 63 0.56 -11.03 2.97
C GLY A 63 1.71 -10.84 1.97
N LEU A 64 2.93 -10.71 2.48
CA LEU A 64 4.16 -10.57 1.68
C LEU A 64 4.33 -11.71 0.69
N ALA A 65 4.14 -12.96 1.13
CA ALA A 65 4.25 -14.13 0.26
C ALA A 65 3.25 -14.09 -0.92
N ARG A 66 2.03 -13.58 -0.70
CA ARG A 66 1.02 -13.43 -1.77
C ARG A 66 1.42 -12.36 -2.79
N VAL A 67 1.92 -11.22 -2.32
CA VAL A 67 2.39 -10.13 -3.19
C VAL A 67 3.56 -10.61 -4.05
N VAL A 68 4.55 -11.27 -3.45
CA VAL A 68 5.72 -11.80 -4.17
C VAL A 68 5.31 -12.88 -5.18
N LEU A 69 4.34 -13.73 -4.85
CA LEU A 69 3.80 -14.72 -5.79
C LEU A 69 3.06 -14.06 -6.96
N ALA A 70 2.26 -13.02 -6.71
CA ALA A 70 1.59 -12.24 -7.76
C ALA A 70 2.62 -11.57 -8.69
N MET A 71 3.63 -10.92 -8.12
CA MET A 71 4.74 -10.28 -8.85
C MET A 71 5.55 -11.28 -9.69
N SER A 72 5.82 -12.47 -9.15
CA SER A 72 6.51 -13.54 -9.89
C SER A 72 5.65 -14.12 -11.01
N ARG A 73 4.33 -14.26 -10.80
CA ARG A 73 3.37 -14.67 -11.84
C ARG A 73 3.23 -13.62 -12.94
N ASP A 74 3.31 -12.35 -12.58
CA ASP A 74 3.30 -11.22 -13.53
C ASP A 74 4.63 -11.05 -14.27
N GLY A 75 5.66 -11.84 -13.91
CA GLY A 75 6.94 -11.92 -14.62
C GLY A 75 7.96 -10.86 -14.20
N LEU A 76 7.69 -10.09 -13.14
CA LEU A 76 8.62 -9.08 -12.59
C LEU A 76 9.76 -9.69 -11.76
N LEU A 77 9.62 -10.94 -11.29
CA LEU A 77 10.61 -11.64 -10.47
C LEU A 77 10.94 -13.03 -11.08
N PRO A 78 12.15 -13.59 -10.81
CA PRO A 78 12.59 -14.86 -11.41
C PRO A 78 11.57 -15.99 -11.20
N ARG A 79 11.15 -16.65 -12.29
CA ARG A 79 10.18 -17.77 -12.28
C ARG A 79 10.62 -18.99 -11.45
N ALA A 80 11.87 -19.03 -11.00
CA ALA A 80 12.31 -20.01 -10.00
C ALA A 80 11.51 -19.88 -8.68
N LEU A 81 11.10 -18.66 -8.33
CA LEU A 81 10.28 -18.36 -7.15
C LEU A 81 8.80 -18.74 -7.35
N SER A 82 8.32 -18.89 -8.59
CA SER A 82 6.97 -19.34 -8.91
C SER A 82 6.82 -20.88 -8.99
N LYS A 83 7.87 -21.67 -8.73
CA LYS A 83 7.75 -23.13 -8.64
C LYS A 83 7.03 -23.52 -7.34
N THR A 84 5.70 -23.50 -7.39
CA THR A 84 4.82 -24.01 -6.32
C THR A 84 4.97 -25.52 -6.22
N SER A 85 5.10 -26.06 -5.01
CA SER A 85 5.11 -27.51 -4.79
C SER A 85 3.77 -28.10 -5.25
N ALA A 86 3.83 -29.13 -6.10
CA ALA A 86 2.70 -29.72 -6.82
C ALA A 86 1.57 -30.27 -5.93
N LYS A 87 1.78 -30.36 -4.60
CA LYS A 87 0.85 -31.00 -3.66
C LYS A 87 0.14 -30.06 -2.67
N ARG A 88 0.56 -28.79 -2.51
CA ARG A 88 -0.04 -27.90 -1.47
C ARG A 88 -0.49 -26.51 -1.91
N SER A 89 -0.21 -26.06 -3.14
CA SER A 89 -0.56 -24.71 -3.64
C SER A 89 -0.13 -23.52 -2.75
N THR A 90 0.57 -23.76 -1.64
CA THR A 90 1.15 -22.78 -0.73
C THR A 90 2.66 -22.75 -0.99
N PRO A 91 3.24 -21.60 -1.37
CA PRO A 91 4.66 -21.48 -1.66
C PRO A 91 5.47 -21.44 -0.35
N VAL A 92 5.53 -22.56 0.38
CA VAL A 92 6.24 -22.66 1.69
C VAL A 92 7.71 -22.25 1.56
N ARG A 93 8.38 -22.61 0.46
CA ARG A 93 9.77 -22.19 0.19
C ARG A 93 9.91 -20.66 0.12
N LEU A 94 8.95 -19.99 -0.52
CA LEU A 94 8.95 -18.54 -0.64
C LEU A 94 8.73 -17.90 0.74
N GLN A 95 7.84 -18.47 1.55
CA GLN A 95 7.57 -17.99 2.90
C GLN A 95 8.78 -18.14 3.83
N ILE A 96 9.53 -19.25 3.73
CA ILE A 96 10.77 -19.44 4.49
C ILE A 96 11.85 -18.45 4.02
N ILE A 97 12.04 -18.26 2.71
CA ILE A 97 13.03 -17.30 2.18
C ILE A 97 12.70 -15.87 2.61
N CYS A 98 11.44 -15.44 2.44
CA CYS A 98 11.00 -14.11 2.87
C CYS A 98 11.09 -13.94 4.39
N GLY A 99 10.69 -14.95 5.17
CA GLY A 99 10.80 -14.92 6.63
C GLY A 99 12.26 -14.84 7.11
N ALA A 100 13.16 -15.62 6.50
CA ALA A 100 14.59 -15.56 6.80
C ALA A 100 15.20 -14.21 6.44
N ALA A 101 14.85 -13.64 5.28
CA ALA A 101 15.30 -12.31 4.89
C ALA A 101 14.82 -11.23 5.88
N VAL A 102 13.54 -11.27 6.29
CA VAL A 102 13.00 -10.34 7.30
C VAL A 102 13.71 -10.54 8.65
N ALA A 103 13.95 -11.78 9.08
CA ALA A 103 14.66 -12.06 10.34
C ALA A 103 16.09 -11.51 10.34
N ILE A 104 16.81 -11.63 9.22
CA ILE A 104 18.16 -11.07 9.07
C ILE A 104 18.11 -9.53 9.14
N VAL A 105 17.22 -8.90 8.39
CA VAL A 105 17.10 -7.43 8.39
C VAL A 105 16.70 -6.89 9.76
N ALA A 106 15.75 -7.56 10.42
CA ALA A 106 15.30 -7.20 11.77
C ALA A 106 16.39 -7.39 12.83
N GLY A 107 17.28 -8.38 12.67
CA GLY A 107 18.39 -8.62 13.59
C GLY A 107 19.59 -7.67 13.41
N LEU A 108 19.74 -7.07 12.21
CA LEU A 108 20.89 -6.23 11.87
C LEU A 108 20.61 -4.72 11.86
N THR A 109 19.34 -4.31 11.99
CA THR A 109 18.94 -2.90 11.80
C THR A 109 18.16 -2.38 13.00
N ASN A 110 18.36 -1.09 13.33
CA ASN A 110 17.63 -0.43 14.42
C ASN A 110 16.15 -0.26 14.07
N VAL A 111 15.28 -0.45 15.08
CA VAL A 111 13.81 -0.37 14.91
C VAL A 111 13.37 1.02 14.48
N ASP A 112 13.99 2.08 15.00
CA ASP A 112 13.65 3.48 14.67
C ASP A 112 13.80 3.77 13.16
N LEU A 113 14.92 3.32 12.57
CA LEU A 113 15.18 3.48 11.14
C LEU A 113 14.20 2.65 10.29
N LEU A 114 13.84 1.45 10.75
CA LEU A 114 12.86 0.61 10.08
C LEU A 114 11.48 1.25 10.08
N GLU A 115 11.07 1.84 11.21
CA GLU A 115 9.80 2.53 11.34
C GLU A 115 9.72 3.73 10.40
N GLU A 116 10.75 4.57 10.37
CA GLU A 116 10.82 5.69 9.44
C GLU A 116 10.74 5.24 7.97
N MET A 117 11.44 4.14 7.62
CA MET A 117 11.43 3.56 6.27
C MET A 117 10.06 2.96 5.89
N ILE A 118 9.35 2.35 6.84
CA ILE A 118 8.01 1.81 6.62
C ILE A 118 6.99 2.96 6.43
N ASN A 119 7.11 4.02 7.24
CA ASN A 119 6.21 5.17 7.17
C ASN A 119 6.33 5.89 5.81
N ILE A 120 7.55 6.16 5.33
CA ILE A 120 7.74 6.78 4.01
C ILE A 120 7.23 5.89 2.86
N GLY A 121 7.44 4.57 2.95
CA GLY A 121 6.98 3.61 1.96
C GLY A 121 5.45 3.48 1.90
N THR A 122 4.79 3.46 3.06
CA THR A 122 3.32 3.35 3.13
C THR A 122 2.63 4.66 2.71
N LEU A 123 3.15 5.82 3.14
CA LEU A 123 2.64 7.12 2.73
C LEU A 123 2.77 7.32 1.21
N SER A 124 3.93 6.99 0.63
CA SER A 124 4.13 7.11 -0.83
C SER A 124 3.21 6.17 -1.63
N ALA A 125 2.98 4.94 -1.14
CA ALA A 125 1.99 4.03 -1.73
C ALA A 125 0.57 4.61 -1.66
N PHE A 126 0.18 5.23 -0.55
CA PHE A 126 -1.12 5.89 -0.42
C PHE A 126 -1.28 7.10 -1.33
N VAL A 127 -0.22 7.90 -1.53
CA VAL A 127 -0.22 8.98 -2.52
C VAL A 127 -0.41 8.41 -3.94
N MET A 128 0.34 7.36 -4.31
CA MET A 128 0.22 6.72 -5.62
C MET A 128 -1.19 6.15 -5.84
N VAL A 129 -1.78 5.49 -4.85
CA VAL A 129 -3.15 4.96 -4.93
C VAL A 129 -4.18 6.09 -5.05
N SER A 130 -4.02 7.16 -4.28
CA SER A 130 -4.93 8.32 -4.31
C SER A 130 -4.93 9.01 -5.69
N LEU A 131 -3.74 9.22 -6.27
CA LEU A 131 -3.59 9.73 -7.63
C LEU A 131 -4.11 8.72 -8.67
N GLY A 132 -3.86 7.43 -8.45
CA GLY A 132 -4.34 6.34 -9.31
C GLY A 132 -5.87 6.31 -9.41
N ILE A 133 -6.57 6.54 -8.30
CA ILE A 133 -8.04 6.65 -8.29
C ILE A 133 -8.50 7.86 -9.10
N LEU A 134 -7.80 9.00 -9.00
CA LEU A 134 -8.11 10.21 -9.78
C LEU A 134 -7.95 9.95 -11.29
N VAL A 135 -6.86 9.30 -11.68
CA VAL A 135 -6.56 8.94 -13.07
C VAL A 135 -7.56 7.91 -13.59
N LEU A 136 -7.89 6.87 -12.80
CA LEU A 136 -8.84 5.83 -13.18
C LEU A 136 -10.25 6.41 -13.38
N ARG A 137 -10.68 7.33 -12.50
CA ARG A 137 -11.95 8.03 -12.62
C ARG A 137 -12.02 8.92 -13.87
N LYS A 138 -10.88 9.47 -14.33
CA LYS A 138 -10.82 10.27 -15.57
C LYS A 138 -10.73 9.40 -16.83
N LYS A 139 -9.99 8.28 -16.80
CA LYS A 139 -9.74 7.42 -17.97
C LYS A 139 -10.82 6.37 -18.23
N ARG A 140 -11.57 5.92 -17.20
CA ARG A 140 -12.62 4.92 -17.35
C ARG A 140 -13.87 5.29 -16.53
N PRO A 141 -14.67 6.27 -16.99
CA PRO A 141 -15.91 6.66 -16.33
C PRO A 141 -17.00 5.58 -16.39
N ASP A 142 -16.87 4.61 -17.30
CA ASP A 142 -17.85 3.54 -17.58
C ASP A 142 -17.86 2.37 -16.56
N LEU A 143 -16.87 2.32 -15.66
CA LEU A 143 -16.82 1.27 -14.63
C LEU A 143 -17.81 1.59 -13.52
N LYS A 144 -18.94 0.87 -13.45
CA LYS A 144 -19.87 0.90 -12.31
C LYS A 144 -19.09 0.55 -11.02
N PRO A 145 -18.84 1.52 -10.12
CA PRO A 145 -18.10 1.22 -8.90
C PRO A 145 -18.98 0.35 -7.99
N ALA A 146 -18.45 -0.76 -7.48
CA ALA A 146 -19.13 -1.59 -6.49
C ALA A 146 -19.42 -0.83 -5.18
N PHE A 147 -18.67 0.26 -4.92
CA PHE A 147 -18.87 1.16 -3.80
C PHE A 147 -18.63 2.61 -4.25
N ARG A 148 -19.58 3.52 -4.00
CA ARG A 148 -19.46 4.94 -4.33
C ARG A 148 -19.08 5.72 -3.07
N VAL A 149 -17.92 6.37 -3.11
CA VAL A 149 -17.49 7.31 -2.06
C VAL A 149 -18.37 8.56 -2.06
N PRO A 150 -18.96 8.97 -0.91
CA PRO A 150 -19.92 10.06 -0.82
C PRO A 150 -19.35 11.43 -1.25
N PHE A 151 -18.03 11.64 -1.15
CA PHE A 151 -17.34 12.88 -1.57
C PHE A 151 -16.36 12.63 -2.73
N GLY A 152 -16.84 11.94 -3.77
CA GLY A 152 -16.05 11.14 -4.71
C GLY A 152 -14.79 11.73 -5.37
N LYS A 153 -14.60 13.04 -5.47
CA LYS A 153 -13.36 13.66 -5.98
C LYS A 153 -12.50 14.30 -4.88
N VAL A 154 -13.14 14.74 -3.80
CA VAL A 154 -12.49 15.49 -2.71
C VAL A 154 -11.72 14.54 -1.80
N LEU A 155 -12.29 13.37 -1.48
CA LEU A 155 -11.64 12.40 -0.58
C LEU A 155 -10.24 11.95 -1.05
N PRO A 156 -10.03 11.54 -2.32
CA PRO A 156 -8.70 11.16 -2.78
C PRO A 156 -7.71 12.33 -2.80
N VAL A 157 -8.18 13.55 -3.11
CA VAL A 157 -7.34 14.75 -3.14
C VAL A 157 -6.92 15.15 -1.73
N VAL A 158 -7.87 15.19 -0.79
CA VAL A 158 -7.58 15.47 0.62
C VAL A 158 -6.64 14.42 1.20
N SER A 159 -6.86 13.14 0.90
CA SER A 159 -5.95 12.06 1.31
C SER A 159 -4.54 12.25 0.75
N ALA A 160 -4.41 12.57 -0.55
CA ALA A 160 -3.11 12.81 -1.16
C ALA A 160 -2.40 14.02 -0.52
N VAL A 161 -3.12 15.12 -0.29
CA VAL A 161 -2.57 16.32 0.35
C VAL A 161 -2.13 16.05 1.78
N LEU A 162 -2.94 15.35 2.59
CA LEU A 162 -2.56 14.97 3.96
C LEU A 162 -1.35 14.03 4.00
N CYS A 163 -1.30 13.03 3.10
CA CYS A 163 -0.15 12.13 3.02
C CYS A 163 1.12 12.87 2.60
N VAL A 164 1.03 13.81 1.65
CA VAL A 164 2.18 14.65 1.25
C VAL A 164 2.60 15.56 2.40
N TYR A 165 1.66 16.16 3.13
CA TYR A 165 1.97 16.95 4.31
C TYR A 165 2.70 16.13 5.38
N LEU A 166 2.23 14.92 5.69
CA LEU A 166 2.94 14.02 6.60
C LEU A 166 4.33 13.63 6.08
N MET A 167 4.47 13.44 4.76
CA MET A 167 5.75 13.14 4.12
C MET A 167 6.76 14.28 4.24
N THR A 168 6.30 15.55 4.27
CA THR A 168 7.18 16.71 4.51
C THR A 168 7.60 16.86 5.97
N ASN A 169 6.93 16.17 6.90
CA ASN A 169 7.30 16.17 8.32
C ASN A 169 8.37 15.12 8.66
N LEU A 170 8.63 14.17 7.75
CA LEU A 170 9.68 13.15 7.92
C LEU A 170 11.08 13.70 7.61
N ALA A 171 12.10 13.12 8.26
CA ALA A 171 13.50 13.51 8.09
C ALA A 171 13.96 13.40 6.63
N VAL A 172 14.81 14.33 6.18
CA VAL A 172 15.33 14.37 4.80
C VAL A 172 16.10 13.09 4.44
N GLU A 173 16.70 12.42 5.42
CA GLU A 173 17.38 11.13 5.24
C GLU A 173 16.43 10.05 4.69
N THR A 174 15.16 10.05 5.09
CA THR A 174 14.14 9.10 4.61
C THR A 174 13.84 9.27 3.12
N TRP A 175 13.92 10.51 2.62
CA TRP A 175 13.71 10.82 1.20
C TRP A 175 14.82 10.25 0.32
N ILE A 176 16.05 10.24 0.82
CA ILE A 176 17.21 9.66 0.12
C ILE A 176 17.01 8.15 -0.01
N PHE A 177 16.65 7.46 1.07
CA PHE A 177 16.35 6.03 1.02
C PHE A 177 15.19 5.70 0.08
N PHE A 178 14.11 6.49 0.11
CA PHE A 178 12.98 6.32 -0.81
C PHE A 178 13.42 6.48 -2.27
N ALA A 179 14.22 7.50 -2.59
CA ALA A 179 14.72 7.74 -3.94
C ALA A 179 15.66 6.62 -4.41
N ILE A 180 16.59 6.17 -3.55
CA ILE A 180 17.49 5.05 -3.85
C ILE A 180 16.69 3.77 -4.08
N TRP A 181 15.74 3.46 -3.20
CA TRP A 181 14.89 2.27 -3.33
C TRP A 181 14.04 2.30 -4.60
N LEU A 182 13.48 3.46 -4.94
CA LEU A 182 12.75 3.68 -6.18
C LEU A 182 13.66 3.50 -7.40
N ALA A 183 14.88 4.04 -7.35
CA ALA A 183 15.87 3.87 -8.40
C ALA A 183 16.27 2.39 -8.57
N ILE A 184 16.47 1.65 -7.49
CA ILE A 184 16.74 0.20 -7.51
C ILE A 184 15.54 -0.54 -8.13
N GLY A 185 14.32 -0.23 -7.70
CA GLY A 185 13.09 -0.81 -8.26
C GLY A 185 12.97 -0.55 -9.77
N LEU A 186 13.28 0.68 -10.19
CA LEU A 186 13.31 1.08 -11.60
C LEU A 186 14.42 0.35 -12.37
N ALA A 187 15.61 0.23 -11.80
CA ALA A 187 16.74 -0.46 -12.41
C ALA A 187 16.46 -1.95 -12.59
N ILE A 188 15.88 -2.63 -11.59
CA ILE A 188 15.42 -4.01 -11.70
C ILE A 188 14.32 -4.12 -12.76
N TYR A 189 13.37 -3.18 -12.78
CA TYR A 189 12.32 -3.13 -13.79
C TYR A 189 12.88 -2.96 -15.22
N PHE A 190 13.85 -2.07 -15.44
CA PHE A 190 14.46 -1.89 -16.76
C PHE A 190 15.34 -3.08 -17.16
N ALA A 191 16.16 -3.59 -16.24
CA ALA A 191 17.06 -4.71 -16.49
C ALA A 191 16.31 -6.04 -16.75
N TYR A 192 15.26 -6.32 -15.98
CA TYR A 192 14.49 -7.56 -16.10
C TYR A 192 13.25 -7.43 -17.00
N GLY A 193 12.56 -6.28 -16.92
CA GLY A 193 11.33 -5.98 -17.65
C GLY A 193 11.51 -5.68 -19.13
N GLN A 194 12.69 -5.26 -19.60
CA GLN A 194 12.99 -5.21 -21.04
C GLN A 194 13.23 -6.60 -21.65
N ARG A 195 13.83 -7.55 -20.90
CA ARG A 195 14.24 -8.86 -21.45
C ARG A 195 13.14 -9.93 -21.46
N GLN A 196 12.10 -9.82 -20.63
CA GLN A 196 11.00 -10.80 -20.54
C GLN A 196 9.61 -10.21 -20.84
N SER A 197 9.55 -9.08 -21.55
CA SER A 197 8.35 -8.25 -21.73
C SER A 197 7.26 -8.87 -22.63
N ARG A 198 6.52 -9.83 -22.09
CA ARG A 198 5.09 -10.01 -22.45
C ARG A 198 4.17 -9.01 -21.72
N LEU A 199 4.75 -8.11 -20.93
CA LEU A 199 4.09 -6.88 -20.48
C LEU A 199 3.72 -5.99 -21.68
N ASN A 200 4.46 -6.07 -22.79
CA ASN A 200 4.06 -5.39 -24.02
C ASN A 200 2.76 -5.97 -24.60
N GLU A 201 2.47 -7.28 -24.47
CA GLU A 201 1.18 -7.86 -24.90
C GLU A 201 0.02 -7.47 -23.96
N LYS A 202 0.22 -7.43 -22.64
CA LYS A 202 -0.84 -7.02 -21.69
C LYS A 202 -1.08 -5.51 -21.68
N PHE A 203 -0.05 -4.69 -21.79
CA PHE A 203 -0.19 -3.24 -21.95
C PHE A 203 -0.66 -2.87 -23.37
N ALA A 204 -0.25 -3.58 -24.43
CA ALA A 204 -0.80 -3.38 -25.77
C ALA A 204 -2.25 -3.84 -25.87
N SER A 205 -2.65 -4.96 -25.26
CA SER A 205 -4.06 -5.37 -25.21
C SER A 205 -4.90 -4.47 -24.30
N ALA A 206 -4.36 -3.96 -23.19
CA ALA A 206 -5.03 -2.94 -22.38
C ALA A 206 -5.11 -1.58 -23.11
N LYS A 207 -4.08 -1.20 -23.88
CA LYS A 207 -4.07 0.01 -24.72
C LYS A 207 -5.01 -0.14 -25.92
N ALA A 208 -5.08 -1.32 -26.54
CA ALA A 208 -5.99 -1.65 -27.64
C ALA A 208 -7.45 -1.74 -27.17
N ALA A 209 -7.71 -2.29 -25.98
CA ALA A 209 -9.04 -2.28 -25.37
C ALA A 209 -9.51 -0.86 -25.02
N VAL A 210 -8.59 0.02 -24.63
CA VAL A 210 -8.90 1.45 -24.37
C VAL A 210 -9.07 2.23 -25.67
N ALA A 211 -8.27 1.96 -26.70
CA ALA A 211 -8.39 2.59 -28.01
C ALA A 211 -9.66 2.16 -28.75
N GLY A 212 -10.00 0.85 -28.71
CA GLY A 212 -11.22 0.31 -29.31
C GLY A 212 -12.51 0.87 -28.68
N ASN A 213 -12.50 1.08 -27.36
CA ASN A 213 -13.63 1.69 -26.65
C ASN A 213 -13.77 3.19 -26.96
N ALA A 214 -12.65 3.91 -27.17
CA ALA A 214 -12.68 5.31 -27.59
C ALA A 214 -13.21 5.46 -29.03
N THR A 215 -12.82 4.59 -29.96
CA THR A 215 -13.33 4.61 -31.35
C THR A 215 -14.80 4.21 -31.46
N MET A 216 -15.31 3.34 -30.58
CA MET A 216 -16.75 3.02 -30.54
C MET A 216 -17.58 4.18 -29.97
N SER A 217 -17.09 4.86 -28.94
CA SER A 217 -17.76 6.05 -28.39
C SER A 217 -17.81 7.21 -29.38
N ASP A 218 -16.74 7.40 -30.17
CA ASP A 218 -16.67 8.48 -31.17
C ASP A 218 -17.54 8.18 -32.40
N LYS A 219 -17.62 6.90 -32.81
CA LYS A 219 -18.50 6.45 -33.90
C LYS A 219 -19.98 6.45 -33.52
N ALA A 220 -20.31 6.14 -32.25
CA ALA A 220 -21.67 6.26 -31.72
C ALA A 220 -22.12 7.73 -31.62
N ALA A 221 -21.23 8.64 -31.21
CA ALA A 221 -21.51 10.07 -31.20
C ALA A 221 -21.64 10.69 -32.61
N ALA A 222 -20.97 10.10 -33.62
CA ALA A 222 -21.10 10.51 -35.02
C ALA A 222 -22.38 9.96 -35.68
N SER A 223 -22.86 8.75 -35.32
CA SER A 223 -24.11 8.20 -35.84
C SER A 223 -25.36 8.85 -35.24
N ASP A 224 -25.27 9.31 -33.99
CA ASP A 224 -26.34 10.05 -33.30
C ASP A 224 -26.58 11.42 -33.96
N LYS A 225 -25.50 12.14 -34.30
CA LYS A 225 -25.58 13.40 -35.05
C LYS A 225 -26.12 13.25 -36.47
N SER A 226 -25.79 12.17 -37.17
CA SER A 226 -26.33 11.94 -38.52
C SER A 226 -27.82 11.58 -38.52
N GLY A 227 -28.35 11.05 -37.41
CA GLY A 227 -29.78 10.75 -37.27
C GLY A 227 -30.63 11.98 -36.97
N ASP A 228 -30.09 12.93 -36.19
CA ASP A 228 -30.79 14.19 -35.86
C ASP A 228 -30.86 15.17 -37.06
N ASP A 229 -29.86 15.16 -37.94
CA ASP A 229 -29.84 15.98 -39.15
C ASP A 229 -30.83 15.46 -40.25
N GLU A 230 -31.09 14.15 -40.31
CA GLU A 230 -32.12 13.57 -41.22
C GLU A 230 -33.55 13.82 -40.73
N ASP A 231 -33.82 13.77 -39.42
CA ASP A 231 -35.18 14.03 -38.88
C ASP A 231 -35.57 15.51 -38.97
N SER A 232 -34.60 16.42 -38.92
CA SER A 232 -34.83 17.87 -39.05
C SER A 232 -34.99 18.36 -40.49
N LEU A 233 -34.49 17.63 -41.50
CA LEU A 233 -34.77 17.88 -42.93
C LEU A 233 -36.10 17.28 -43.41
N SER A 234 -36.72 16.38 -42.64
CA SER A 234 -38.02 15.78 -42.98
C SER A 234 -39.24 16.59 -42.49
N LYS A 235 -39.00 17.68 -41.74
CA LYS A 235 -40.03 18.47 -41.03
C LYS A 235 -40.20 19.92 -41.50
N VAL A 236 -39.70 20.26 -42.69
CA VAL A 236 -39.96 21.53 -43.39
C VAL A 236 -40.58 21.23 -44.76
#